data_AF-A0A0H3GGM1-F1
#
_entry.id   AF-A0A0H3GGM1-F1
#
_cell.length_a   1.000
_cell.length_b   1.000
_cell.length_c   1.000
_cell.angle_alpha   90.00
_cell.angle_beta   90.00
_cell.angle_gamma   90.00
#
_symmetry.space_group_name_H-M   'P 1'
#
loop_
_entity.id
_entity.type
_entity.pdbx_description
1 polymer ?
#
loop_
_entity_poly.entity_id
_entity_poly.type
_entity_poly.pdbx_seq_one_letter_code
_entity_poly.pdbx_strand_id
1 'polypeptide(L)'
;MYYWQNFSKIEGSDKKRLGVKFLAETVKINSEFVTLGQLLQMIDVVSTGGMAKAYLSENTIYINGEQDNRRGKKLRNGDVILVPGVGKVKIEQGK
;
A
#
# COMPACT_ATOMS: atom_id res chain seq x y z
N MET A 1 2.03 18.70 -10.13
CA MET A 1 3.42 19.18 -10.11
C MET A 1 3.90 19.81 -8.80
N TYR A 2 3.05 20.08 -7.78
CA TYR A 2 3.49 20.81 -6.56
C TYR A 2 3.56 20.02 -5.24
N TYR A 3 3.24 18.72 -5.20
CA TYR A 3 3.16 17.97 -3.94
C TYR A 3 4.24 16.89 -3.72
N TRP A 4 5.20 16.72 -4.64
CA TRP A 4 6.16 15.60 -4.56
C TRP A 4 7.60 15.96 -4.17
N GLN A 5 7.99 17.25 -4.17
CA GLN A 5 9.37 17.65 -3.80
C GLN A 5 9.55 18.00 -2.30
N ASN A 6 8.48 18.37 -1.59
CA ASN A 6 8.61 18.79 -0.18
C ASN A 6 8.55 17.65 0.85
N PHE A 7 8.16 16.43 0.46
CA PHE A 7 8.01 15.32 1.41
C PHE A 7 9.31 14.61 1.78
N SER A 8 10.38 14.75 0.99
CA SER A 8 11.68 14.13 1.30
C SER A 8 12.47 14.85 2.40
N LYS A 9 12.05 16.05 2.80
CA LYS A 9 12.77 16.94 3.73
C LYS A 9 12.14 17.01 5.14
N ILE A 10 11.14 16.17 5.42
CA ILE A 10 10.35 16.26 6.65
C ILE A 10 10.92 15.29 7.70
N GLU A 11 11.73 15.85 8.61
CA GLU A 11 12.25 15.20 9.82
C GLU A 11 11.13 14.87 10.83
N GLY A 12 11.37 13.83 11.64
CA GLY A 12 10.36 12.95 12.24
C GLY A 12 9.28 13.54 13.17
N SER A 13 9.28 14.83 13.47
CA SER A 13 8.38 15.42 14.48
C SER A 13 7.19 16.21 13.92
N ASP A 14 7.24 16.70 12.67
CA ASP A 14 6.16 17.52 12.08
C ASP A 14 5.08 16.73 11.33
N LYS A 15 5.28 15.44 11.10
CA LYS A 15 4.33 14.57 10.36
C LYS A 15 3.00 14.36 11.09
N LYS A 16 2.92 14.66 12.39
CA LYS A 16 1.71 14.47 13.23
C LYS A 16 0.67 15.57 13.05
N ARG A 17 1.05 16.75 12.53
CA ARG A 17 0.17 17.93 12.39
C ARG A 17 -0.66 17.98 11.11
N LEU A 18 -0.28 17.22 10.08
CA LEU A 18 -0.95 17.25 8.78
C LEU A 18 -2.10 16.24 8.64
N GLY A 19 -2.38 15.41 9.66
CA GLY A 19 -3.40 14.36 9.56
C GLY A 19 -3.08 13.28 8.52
N VAL A 20 -1.92 13.35 7.86
CA VAL A 20 -1.47 12.36 6.88
C VAL A 20 -0.65 11.31 7.62
N LYS A 21 -1.35 10.25 8.06
CA LYS A 21 -0.76 9.03 8.60
C LYS A 21 -0.04 8.28 7.48
N PHE A 22 1.21 8.65 7.18
CA PHE A 22 2.14 7.76 6.48
C PHE A 22 2.53 6.65 7.45
N LEU A 23 1.63 5.70 7.66
CA LEU A 23 1.87 4.55 8.50
C LEU A 23 2.52 3.47 7.64
N ALA A 24 3.74 3.10 8.01
CA ALA A 24 4.29 1.83 7.58
C ALA A 24 3.44 0.74 8.23
N GLU A 25 2.48 0.22 7.49
CA GLU A 25 1.49 -0.72 8.03
C GLU A 25 1.92 -2.15 7.71
N THR A 26 1.80 -3.02 8.70
CA THR A 26 2.13 -4.44 8.53
C THR A 26 0.84 -5.24 8.52
N VAL A 27 0.57 -5.87 7.39
CA VAL A 27 -0.64 -6.68 7.21
C VAL A 27 -0.28 -8.13 7.49
N LYS A 28 -0.90 -8.65 8.55
CA LYS A 28 -0.76 -10.06 8.91
C LYS A 28 -1.69 -10.92 8.08
N ILE A 29 -1.14 -11.91 7.40
CA ILE A 29 -1.90 -12.89 6.62
C ILE A 29 -1.78 -14.27 7.27
N ASN A 30 -2.89 -15.02 7.30
CA ASN A 30 -2.93 -16.40 7.78
C ASN A 30 -2.90 -17.41 6.61
N SER A 31 -2.99 -16.92 5.37
CA SER A 31 -2.88 -17.70 4.14
C SER A 31 -1.44 -17.69 3.62
N GLU A 32 -1.12 -18.61 2.69
CA GLU A 32 0.19 -18.63 2.01
C GLU A 32 0.44 -17.34 1.21
N PHE A 33 -0.62 -16.74 0.68
CA PHE A 33 -0.56 -15.49 -0.06
C PHE A 33 -1.86 -14.69 0.11
N VAL A 34 -1.78 -13.39 -0.16
CA VAL A 34 -2.92 -12.49 -0.36
C VAL A 34 -2.82 -11.87 -1.74
N THR A 35 -3.94 -11.55 -2.39
CA THR A 35 -3.90 -10.83 -3.66
C THR A 35 -3.81 -9.33 -3.45
N LEU A 36 -3.22 -8.59 -4.40
CA LEU A 36 -3.15 -7.13 -4.33
C LEU A 36 -4.54 -6.49 -4.14
N GLY A 37 -5.57 -7.00 -4.83
CA GLY A 37 -6.94 -6.52 -4.65
C GLY A 37 -7.49 -6.75 -3.23
N GLN A 38 -7.18 -7.89 -2.61
CA GLN A 38 -7.57 -8.17 -1.22
C GLN A 38 -6.79 -7.28 -0.25
N LEU A 39 -5.48 -7.08 -0.48
CA LEU A 39 -4.68 -6.18 0.33
C LEU A 39 -5.31 -4.79 0.36
N LEU A 40 -5.63 -4.22 -0.81
CA LEU A 40 -6.27 -2.91 -0.92
C LEU A 40 -7.59 -2.81 -0.14
N GLN A 41 -8.34 -3.91 -0.05
CA GLN A 41 -9.55 -3.96 0.75
C GLN A 41 -9.24 -4.04 2.26
N MET A 42 -8.20 -4.78 2.66
CA MET A 42 -7.80 -4.93 4.06
C MET A 42 -7.27 -3.63 4.67
N ILE A 43 -6.68 -2.75 3.85
CA ILE A 43 -6.17 -1.43 4.27
C ILE A 43 -7.17 -0.30 4.00
N ASP A 44 -8.45 -0.64 3.78
CA ASP A 44 -9.56 0.30 3.54
C ASP A 44 -9.34 1.29 2.36
N VAL A 45 -8.48 0.94 1.39
CA VAL A 45 -8.29 1.75 0.17
C VAL A 45 -9.45 1.60 -0.79
N VAL A 46 -10.03 0.40 -0.87
CA VAL A 46 -11.22 0.12 -1.66
C VAL A 46 -12.25 -0.62 -0.82
N SER A 47 -13.52 -0.23 -0.92
CA SER A 47 -14.58 -0.89 -0.14
C SER A 47 -15.00 -2.25 -0.71
N THR A 48 -14.70 -2.54 -1.98
CA THR A 48 -15.04 -3.81 -2.63
C THR A 48 -13.93 -4.29 -3.56
N GLY A 49 -13.82 -5.61 -3.73
CA GLY A 49 -12.86 -6.20 -4.66
C GLY A 49 -13.08 -5.84 -6.14
N GLY A 50 -14.27 -5.34 -6.49
CA GLY A 50 -14.58 -4.78 -7.82
C GLY A 50 -13.94 -3.41 -8.03
N MET A 51 -13.94 -2.55 -7.00
CA MET A 51 -13.33 -1.22 -7.05
C MET A 51 -11.80 -1.24 -7.15
N ALA A 52 -11.16 -2.33 -6.70
CA ALA A 52 -9.72 -2.53 -6.86
C ALA A 52 -9.26 -2.36 -8.32
N LYS A 53 -10.05 -2.79 -9.30
CA LYS A 53 -9.67 -2.67 -10.72
C LYS A 53 -9.61 -1.20 -11.16
N ALA A 54 -10.60 -0.40 -10.79
CA ALA A 54 -10.63 1.03 -11.12
C ALA A 54 -9.46 1.75 -10.44
N TYR A 55 -9.25 1.49 -9.15
CA TYR A 55 -8.14 2.08 -8.40
C TYR A 55 -6.77 1.76 -9.02
N LEU A 56 -6.53 0.50 -9.40
CA LEU A 56 -5.27 0.05 -10.02
C LEU A 56 -5.07 0.54 -11.46
N SER A 57 -6.14 0.99 -12.11
CA SER A 57 -6.08 1.61 -13.44
C SER A 57 -5.66 3.07 -13.36
N GLU A 58 -6.00 3.75 -12.27
CA GLU A 58 -5.71 5.18 -12.05
C GLU A 58 -4.44 5.39 -11.22
N ASN A 59 -4.08 4.43 -10.36
CA ASN A 59 -2.97 4.53 -9.43
C ASN A 59 -1.89 3.50 -9.72
N THR A 60 -0.65 3.95 -9.66
CA THR A 60 0.53 3.10 -9.83
C THR A 60 0.99 2.57 -8.48
N ILE A 61 0.96 1.25 -8.32
CA ILE A 61 1.47 0.56 -7.13
C ILE A 61 2.84 -0.02 -7.44
N TYR A 62 3.75 0.06 -6.46
CA TYR A 62 5.05 -0.60 -6.54
C TYR A 62 5.10 -1.77 -5.56
N ILE A 63 5.58 -2.91 -6.03
CA ILE A 63 5.77 -4.12 -5.22
C ILE A 63 7.25 -4.45 -5.30
N ASN A 64 7.93 -4.44 -4.16
CA ASN A 64 9.38 -4.65 -4.06
C ASN A 64 10.22 -3.72 -4.96
N GLY A 65 9.69 -2.52 -5.27
CA GLY A 65 10.34 -1.54 -6.14
C GLY A 65 9.95 -1.62 -7.62
N GLU A 66 9.20 -2.64 -8.03
CA GLU A 66 8.70 -2.79 -9.40
C GLU A 66 7.24 -2.36 -9.51
N GLN A 67 6.89 -1.65 -10.58
CA GLN A 67 5.51 -1.28 -10.86
C GLN A 67 4.70 -2.54 -11.23
N ASP A 68 3.69 -2.86 -10.42
CA ASP A 68 2.76 -3.96 -10.70
C ASP A 68 1.37 -3.61 -10.17
N ASN A 69 0.44 -3.41 -11.10
CA ASN A 69 -0.94 -3.03 -10.83
C ASN A 69 -1.94 -4.17 -11.15
N ARG A 70 -1.46 -5.41 -11.24
CA ARG A 70 -2.35 -6.56 -11.47
C ARG A 70 -3.08 -6.88 -10.18
N ARG A 71 -4.41 -6.69 -10.17
CA ARG A 71 -5.28 -7.04 -9.03
C ARG A 71 -5.04 -8.46 -8.48
N GLY A 72 -4.78 -9.42 -9.37
CA GLY A 72 -4.52 -10.83 -9.05
C GLY A 72 -3.07 -11.15 -8.68
N LYS A 73 -2.19 -10.16 -8.57
CA LYS A 73 -0.81 -10.37 -8.12
C LYS A 73 -0.84 -10.94 -6.71
N LYS A 74 -0.20 -12.11 -6.55
CA LYS A 74 -0.04 -12.77 -5.26
C LYS A 74 1.10 -12.10 -4.51
N LEU A 75 0.82 -11.72 -3.28
CA LEU A 75 1.73 -11.14 -2.30
C LEU A 75 1.95 -12.16 -1.20
N ARG A 76 3.21 -12.36 -0.84
CA ARG A 76 3.65 -13.34 0.15
C ARG A 76 4.35 -12.65 1.30
N ASN A 77 4.62 -13.43 2.35
CA ASN A 77 5.42 -12.98 3.48
C ASN A 77 6.71 -12.28 3.05
N GLY A 78 6.96 -11.09 3.60
CA GLY A 78 8.12 -10.28 3.29
C GLY A 78 7.94 -9.33 2.10
N ASP A 79 6.87 -9.46 1.31
CA ASP A 79 6.60 -8.51 0.22
C ASP A 79 6.28 -7.12 0.76
N VAL A 80 6.79 -6.13 0.04
CA VAL A 80 6.67 -4.72 0.35
C VAL A 80 5.92 -4.01 -0.76
N ILE A 81 4.81 -3.37 -0.42
CA ILE A 81 3.90 -2.72 -1.36
C ILE A 81 3.88 -1.22 -1.04
N LEU A 82 4.08 -0.38 -2.04
CA LEU A 82 3.93 1.06 -1.94
C LEU A 82 2.61 1.47 -2.57
N VAL A 83 1.67 1.91 -1.75
CA VAL A 83 0.34 2.33 -2.18
C VAL A 83 0.25 3.85 -2.12
N PRO A 84 -0.06 4.53 -3.26
CA PRO A 84 -0.24 5.98 -3.28
C PRO A 84 -1.30 6.45 -2.28
N GLY A 85 -0.99 7.48 -1.49
CA GLY A 85 -1.92 8.05 -0.51
C GLY A 85 -2.00 7.29 0.83
N VAL A 86 -1.48 6.06 0.92
CA VAL A 86 -1.40 5.29 2.17
C VAL A 86 0.03 5.23 2.67
N GLY A 87 0.96 4.78 1.83
CA GLY A 87 2.36 4.58 2.19
C GLY A 87 2.83 3.16 1.94
N LYS A 88 3.77 2.70 2.77
CA LYS A 88 4.47 1.42 2.61
C LYS A 88 3.79 0.35 3.45
N VAL A 89 3.32 -0.71 2.81
CA VAL A 89 2.67 -1.85 3.43
C VAL A 89 3.59 -3.06 3.33
N LYS A 90 3.80 -3.77 4.43
CA LYS A 90 4.58 -5.01 4.44
C LYS A 90 3.66 -6.18 4.78
N ILE A 91 3.80 -7.27 4.03
CA ILE A 91 3.09 -8.52 4.33
C ILE A 91 3.89 -9.32 5.34
N GLU A 92 3.23 -9.74 6.41
CA GLU A 92 3.80 -10.70 7.37
C GLU A 92 2.87 -11.89 7.52
N GLN A 93 3.39 -13.10 7.35
CA GLN A 93 2.60 -14.31 7.61
C GLN A 93 2.66 -14.63 9.09
N GLY A 94 1.47 -14.72 9.72
CA GLY A 94 1.35 -15.21 11.10
C GLY A 94 1.76 -16.68 11.16
N LYS A 95 2.65 -17.02 12.09
CA LYS A 95 3.09 -18.39 12.36
C LYS A 95 2.09 -19.13 13.22
#